data_AF-A0A165N5J2-F1
#
_entry.id   AF-A0A165N5J2-F1
#
_cell.length_a   1.000
_cell.length_b   1.000
_cell.length_c   1.000
_cell.angle_alpha   90.00
_cell.angle_beta   90.00
_cell.angle_gamma   90.00
#
_symmetry.space_group_name_H-M   'P 1'
#
loop_
_entity.id
_entity.type
_entity.pdbx_description
1 polymer ?
#
loop_
_entity_poly.entity_id
_entity_poly.type
_entity_poly.pdbx_seq_one_letter_code
_entity_poly.pdbx_strand_id
1 'polypeptide(L)'
;MCDDSDCDDSMLLDTFDQLNLEEIGPRRIAVYILEDYYGKAMADLSRENLGIDGRMREMNLKSQWGKIKVRIQSLDQHSIPDEYHSIAPSLKEIRDNVAHDYDYEPPKSHLEDLREYAPQWKAWLTDQAHEYQEVRQELSARQTLIQMTRNTLQEVEQESEWLSSSASFFEEAHDDAQEMLTELDRIENSSNRITTELVHLFSDAKELSQEVNYDEAVEALVEQERQRQVDAYLEEPWLYEDM
;
A
#
# COMPACT_ATOMS: atom_id res chain seq x y z
N MET A 1 17.38 -27.15 -10.91
CA MET A 1 16.70 -26.41 -11.98
C MET A 1 15.87 -25.39 -11.26
N CYS A 2 16.30 -24.13 -11.26
CA CYS A 2 15.51 -23.05 -10.71
C CYS A 2 14.35 -22.79 -11.66
N ASP A 3 13.17 -22.50 -11.12
CA ASP A 3 12.04 -22.03 -11.90
C ASP A 3 12.41 -20.68 -12.54
N ASP A 4 12.00 -20.41 -13.78
CA ASP A 4 12.43 -19.21 -14.54
C ASP A 4 12.07 -17.89 -13.81
N SER A 5 11.10 -17.92 -12.89
CA SER A 5 10.68 -16.79 -12.05
C SER A 5 11.72 -16.38 -10.99
N ASP A 6 12.28 -17.36 -10.26
CA ASP A 6 13.23 -17.11 -9.17
C ASP A 6 14.60 -16.61 -9.66
N CYS A 7 14.97 -16.94 -10.91
CA CYS A 7 16.23 -16.50 -11.49
C CYS A 7 16.24 -14.99 -11.80
N ASP A 8 15.07 -14.42 -12.08
CA ASP A 8 14.92 -13.02 -12.50
C ASP A 8 14.73 -12.08 -11.30
N ASP A 9 14.15 -12.57 -10.19
CA ASP A 9 14.07 -11.82 -8.92
C ASP A 9 15.44 -11.64 -8.24
N SER A 10 16.28 -12.68 -8.28
CA SER A 10 17.67 -12.59 -7.80
C SER A 10 18.44 -11.51 -8.55
N MET A 11 18.19 -11.37 -9.86
CA MET A 11 18.91 -10.43 -10.72
C MET A 11 18.62 -8.96 -10.34
N LEU A 12 17.39 -8.64 -9.92
CA LEU A 12 17.04 -7.29 -9.46
C LEU A 12 17.79 -6.93 -8.17
N LEU A 13 17.80 -7.85 -7.19
CA LEU A 13 18.52 -7.63 -5.93
C LEU A 13 20.03 -7.60 -6.13
N ASP A 14 20.58 -8.44 -7.01
CA ASP A 14 22.00 -8.41 -7.38
C ASP A 14 22.38 -7.09 -8.09
N THR A 15 21.45 -6.50 -8.85
CA THR A 15 21.65 -5.19 -9.49
C THR A 15 21.63 -4.08 -8.45
N PHE A 16 20.72 -4.15 -7.47
CA PHE A 16 20.70 -3.22 -6.33
C PHE A 16 22.05 -3.25 -5.58
N ASP A 17 22.57 -4.45 -5.29
CA ASP A 17 23.81 -4.64 -4.51
C ASP A 17 25.07 -4.09 -5.21
N GLN A 18 25.00 -3.83 -6.52
CA GLN A 18 26.08 -3.23 -7.30
C GLN A 18 26.05 -1.69 -7.32
N LEU A 19 24.98 -1.07 -6.82
CA LEU A 19 24.83 0.38 -6.82
C LEU A 19 25.68 1.03 -5.72
N ASN A 20 26.34 2.14 -6.08
CA ASN A 20 27.00 2.99 -5.09
C ASN A 20 25.98 3.88 -4.37
N LEU A 21 25.38 3.38 -3.29
CA LEU A 21 24.40 4.13 -2.49
C LEU A 21 24.99 5.34 -1.74
N GLU A 22 26.27 5.69 -1.92
CA GLU A 22 26.77 7.00 -1.46
C GLU A 22 26.37 8.15 -2.39
N GLU A 23 25.95 7.84 -3.62
CA GLU A 23 25.59 8.84 -4.64
C GLU A 23 24.07 8.92 -4.83
N ILE A 24 23.55 10.15 -4.99
CA ILE A 24 22.11 10.43 -5.18
C ILE A 24 21.55 9.70 -6.42
N GLY A 25 22.28 9.72 -7.54
CA GLY A 25 21.85 9.09 -8.79
C GLY A 25 21.58 7.59 -8.63
N PRO A 26 22.56 6.79 -8.17
CA PRO A 26 22.36 5.38 -7.81
C PRO A 26 21.25 5.15 -6.78
N ARG A 27 21.09 5.98 -5.74
CA ARG A 27 19.96 5.83 -4.79
C ARG A 27 18.60 5.96 -5.48
N ARG A 28 18.45 6.90 -6.40
CA ARG A 28 17.21 7.07 -7.18
C ARG A 28 16.94 5.85 -8.07
N ILE A 29 17.98 5.27 -8.68
CA ILE A 29 17.86 4.02 -9.45
C ILE A 29 17.46 2.85 -8.53
N ALA A 30 18.03 2.78 -7.34
CA ALA A 30 17.75 1.74 -6.36
C ALA A 30 16.27 1.67 -5.96
N VAL A 31 15.60 2.82 -5.86
CA VAL A 31 14.15 2.92 -5.60
C VAL A 31 13.35 2.17 -6.67
N TYR A 32 13.65 2.41 -7.96
CA TYR A 32 12.93 1.74 -9.06
C TYR A 32 13.22 0.24 -9.12
N ILE A 33 14.45 -0.19 -8.79
CA ILE A 33 14.79 -1.61 -8.71
C ILE A 33 13.98 -2.31 -7.62
N LEU A 34 13.88 -1.69 -6.43
CA LEU A 34 13.06 -2.22 -5.35
C LEU A 34 11.57 -2.22 -5.74
N GLU A 35 11.05 -1.16 -6.36
CA GLU A 35 9.64 -1.09 -6.80
C GLU A 35 9.33 -2.23 -7.78
N ASP A 36 10.23 -2.48 -8.73
CA ASP A 36 10.08 -3.57 -9.70
C ASP A 36 10.15 -4.95 -9.03
N TYR A 37 11.08 -5.15 -8.09
CA TYR A 37 11.18 -6.41 -7.34
C TYR A 37 9.89 -6.71 -6.57
N TYR A 38 9.43 -5.77 -5.74
CA TYR A 38 8.23 -5.97 -4.92
C TYR A 38 6.98 -6.11 -5.80
N GLY A 39 6.86 -5.28 -6.84
CA GLY A 39 5.74 -5.34 -7.79
C GLY A 39 5.71 -6.67 -8.56
N LYS A 40 6.86 -7.16 -9.00
CA LYS A 40 6.95 -8.44 -9.70
C LYS A 40 6.62 -9.61 -8.78
N ALA A 41 7.22 -9.67 -7.59
CA ALA A 41 6.95 -10.72 -6.60
C ALA A 41 5.44 -10.78 -6.25
N MET A 42 4.81 -9.63 -6.03
CA MET A 42 3.36 -9.55 -5.84
C MET A 42 2.59 -10.08 -7.05
N ALA A 43 2.90 -9.60 -8.26
CA ALA A 43 2.18 -9.98 -9.45
C ALA A 43 2.29 -11.48 -9.78
N ASP A 44 3.43 -12.10 -9.52
CA ASP A 44 3.66 -13.51 -9.78
C ASP A 44 2.89 -14.38 -8.76
N LEU A 45 3.00 -14.08 -7.46
CA LEU A 45 2.22 -14.75 -6.41
C LEU A 45 0.70 -14.58 -6.58
N SER A 46 0.28 -13.40 -7.04
CA SER A 46 -1.11 -13.08 -7.33
C SER A 46 -1.73 -14.01 -8.36
N ARG A 47 -0.98 -14.27 -9.44
CA ARG A 47 -1.42 -15.08 -10.58
C ARG A 47 -1.47 -16.56 -10.21
N GLU A 48 -0.46 -17.03 -9.49
CA GLU A 48 -0.27 -18.45 -9.21
C GLU A 48 -1.16 -18.94 -8.06
N ASN A 49 -1.23 -18.17 -6.98
CA ASN A 49 -1.75 -18.66 -5.71
C ASN A 49 -3.06 -17.97 -5.29
N LEU A 50 -3.16 -16.66 -5.53
CA LEU A 50 -4.31 -15.86 -5.06
C LEU A 50 -5.46 -15.77 -6.06
N GLY A 51 -5.27 -16.26 -7.31
CA GLY A 51 -6.30 -16.23 -8.34
C GLY A 51 -6.72 -14.82 -8.75
N ILE A 52 -5.81 -13.84 -8.64
CA ILE A 52 -6.05 -12.46 -9.03
C ILE A 52 -5.66 -12.31 -10.51
N ASP A 53 -6.54 -11.67 -11.30
CA ASP A 53 -6.41 -11.58 -12.75
C ASP A 53 -5.12 -10.86 -13.21
N GLY A 54 -4.68 -11.18 -14.44
CA GLY A 54 -3.34 -10.88 -14.99
C GLY A 54 -2.96 -9.41 -15.17
N ARG A 55 -3.82 -8.46 -14.76
CA ARG A 55 -3.54 -7.02 -14.80
C ARG A 55 -2.76 -6.50 -13.59
N MET A 56 -2.37 -7.37 -12.65
CA MET A 56 -1.60 -6.95 -11.46
C MET A 56 -0.32 -6.19 -11.83
N ARG A 57 0.38 -6.61 -12.89
CA ARG A 57 1.59 -5.92 -13.38
C ARG A 57 1.34 -4.49 -13.90
N GLU A 58 0.11 -4.14 -14.24
CA GLU A 58 -0.28 -2.81 -14.73
C GLU A 58 -0.64 -1.85 -13.58
N MET A 59 -0.78 -2.37 -12.36
CA MET A 59 -1.19 -1.61 -11.18
C MET A 59 0.04 -1.05 -10.45
N ASN A 60 -0.13 0.10 -9.79
CA ASN A 60 0.89 0.62 -8.88
C ASN A 60 1.04 -0.29 -7.63
N LEU A 61 2.17 -0.13 -6.93
CA LEU A 61 2.54 -0.96 -5.78
C LEU A 61 1.48 -0.94 -4.66
N LYS A 62 0.92 0.23 -4.28
CA LYS A 62 -0.16 0.37 -3.27
C LYS A 62 -1.37 -0.48 -3.67
N SER A 63 -1.78 -0.39 -4.94
CA SER A 63 -2.94 -1.13 -5.47
C SER A 63 -2.70 -2.64 -5.54
N GLN A 64 -1.50 -3.08 -5.89
CA GLN A 64 -1.15 -4.49 -5.87
C GLN A 64 -1.19 -5.03 -4.44
N TRP A 65 -0.52 -4.33 -3.52
CA TRP A 65 -0.45 -4.71 -2.11
C TRP A 65 -1.82 -4.76 -1.46
N GLY A 66 -2.67 -3.76 -1.66
CA GLY A 66 -4.04 -3.75 -1.12
C GLY A 66 -4.87 -4.96 -1.55
N LYS A 67 -4.77 -5.38 -2.82
CA LYS A 67 -5.49 -6.58 -3.30
C LYS A 67 -4.99 -7.86 -2.67
N ILE A 68 -3.68 -8.00 -2.51
CA ILE A 68 -3.05 -9.17 -1.89
C ILE A 68 -3.38 -9.22 -0.41
N LYS A 69 -3.22 -8.09 0.29
CA LYS A 69 -3.57 -7.88 1.69
C LYS A 69 -4.99 -8.34 1.99
N VAL A 70 -5.98 -7.94 1.17
CA VAL A 70 -7.37 -8.39 1.31
C VAL A 70 -7.51 -9.92 1.28
N ARG A 71 -6.76 -10.62 0.43
CA ARG A 71 -6.81 -12.09 0.36
C ARG A 71 -6.13 -12.74 1.56
N ILE A 72 -4.97 -12.25 1.96
CA ILE A 72 -4.24 -12.78 3.12
C ILE A 72 -5.02 -12.56 4.40
N GLN A 73 -5.57 -11.36 4.59
CA GLN A 73 -6.37 -11.05 5.77
C GLN A 73 -7.69 -11.82 5.83
N SER A 74 -8.11 -12.49 4.75
CA SER A 74 -9.25 -13.43 4.79
C SER A 74 -8.93 -14.77 5.45
N LEU A 75 -7.65 -15.01 5.77
CA LEU A 75 -7.21 -16.09 6.64
C LEU A 75 -7.40 -15.62 8.09
N ASP A 76 -8.41 -16.17 8.77
CA ASP A 76 -8.85 -15.81 10.15
C ASP A 76 -7.74 -15.81 11.23
N GLN A 77 -6.50 -16.21 10.92
CA GLN A 77 -5.42 -16.44 11.88
C GLN A 77 -4.15 -15.58 11.69
N HIS A 78 -4.09 -14.74 10.65
CA HIS A 78 -2.82 -14.10 10.28
C HIS A 78 -2.88 -12.57 10.31
N SER A 79 -2.22 -11.99 11.32
CA SER A 79 -1.83 -10.59 11.30
C SER A 79 -0.62 -10.41 10.40
N ILE A 80 -0.69 -9.44 9.49
CA ILE A 80 0.48 -9.04 8.70
C ILE A 80 1.49 -8.41 9.68
N PRO A 81 2.76 -8.89 9.71
CA PRO A 81 3.79 -8.26 10.52
C PRO A 81 3.93 -6.76 10.20
N ASP A 82 4.10 -5.94 11.23
CA ASP A 82 4.13 -4.48 11.10
C ASP A 82 5.25 -4.02 10.13
N GLU A 83 6.39 -4.71 10.16
CA GLU A 83 7.53 -4.49 9.26
C GLU A 83 7.19 -4.75 7.79
N TYR A 84 6.18 -5.57 7.48
CA TYR A 84 5.76 -5.88 6.11
C TYR A 84 4.61 -4.99 5.65
N HIS A 85 3.83 -4.48 6.61
CA HIS A 85 2.72 -3.58 6.33
C HIS A 85 3.18 -2.28 5.67
N SER A 86 4.31 -1.73 6.13
CA SER A 86 4.82 -0.42 5.74
C SER A 86 5.68 -0.42 4.47
N ILE A 87 6.13 -1.58 3.98
CA ILE A 87 7.03 -1.69 2.81
C ILE A 87 6.44 -1.02 1.57
N ALA A 88 5.24 -1.40 1.15
CA ALA A 88 4.63 -0.89 -0.08
C ALA A 88 4.23 0.60 0.02
N PRO A 89 3.59 1.07 1.11
CA PRO A 89 3.35 2.50 1.31
C PRO A 89 4.63 3.33 1.32
N SER A 90 5.66 2.88 2.05
CA SER A 90 6.90 3.63 2.17
C SER A 90 7.68 3.70 0.85
N LEU A 91 7.77 2.59 0.12
CA LEU A 91 8.44 2.58 -1.18
C LEU A 91 7.72 3.44 -2.21
N LYS A 92 6.37 3.49 -2.16
CA LYS A 92 5.58 4.40 -3.00
C LYS A 92 5.91 5.86 -2.67
N GLU A 93 5.93 6.24 -1.40
CA GLU A 93 6.25 7.61 -0.98
C GLU A 93 7.62 8.05 -1.49
N ILE A 94 8.65 7.21 -1.27
CA ILE A 94 10.00 7.48 -1.77
C ILE A 94 10.01 7.61 -3.30
N ARG A 95 9.30 6.73 -4.02
CA ARG A 95 9.25 6.78 -5.48
C ARG A 95 8.55 8.03 -5.99
N ASP A 96 7.44 8.43 -5.38
CA ASP A 96 6.72 9.64 -5.76
C ASP A 96 7.62 10.87 -5.57
N ASN A 97 8.35 10.95 -4.46
CA ASN A 97 9.35 11.99 -4.23
C ASN A 97 10.44 11.98 -5.31
N VAL A 98 11.02 10.82 -5.63
CA VAL A 98 12.00 10.69 -6.72
C VAL A 98 11.42 11.11 -8.08
N ALA A 99 10.16 10.77 -8.37
CA ALA A 99 9.54 11.06 -9.65
C ALA A 99 9.20 12.55 -9.84
N HIS A 100 8.92 13.27 -8.74
CA HIS A 100 8.45 14.65 -8.78
C HIS A 100 9.50 15.68 -8.39
N ASP A 101 10.53 15.29 -7.65
CA ASP A 101 11.65 16.13 -7.24
C ASP A 101 12.97 15.55 -7.79
N TYR A 102 13.66 16.31 -8.63
CA TYR A 102 14.93 15.92 -9.24
C TYR A 102 16.11 15.93 -8.27
N ASP A 103 16.02 16.70 -7.19
CA ASP A 103 17.05 16.87 -6.18
C ASP A 103 16.78 16.02 -4.94
N TYR A 104 15.60 15.41 -4.84
CA TYR A 104 15.29 14.47 -3.76
C TYR A 104 16.36 13.38 -3.64
N GLU A 105 16.87 13.24 -2.41
CA GLU A 105 17.87 12.26 -2.01
C GLU A 105 17.20 11.17 -1.16
N PRO A 106 16.91 9.99 -1.75
CA PRO A 106 16.33 8.89 -0.99
C PRO A 106 17.20 8.52 0.22
N PRO A 107 16.60 8.26 1.40
CA PRO A 107 17.38 7.88 2.57
C PRO A 107 18.09 6.54 2.37
N LYS A 108 19.42 6.54 2.40
CA LYS A 108 20.25 5.34 2.16
C LYS A 108 19.85 4.17 3.07
N SER A 109 19.77 4.41 4.38
CA SER A 109 19.46 3.37 5.36
C SER A 109 18.11 2.71 5.09
N HIS A 110 17.13 3.50 4.63
CA HIS A 110 15.80 2.98 4.31
C HIS A 110 15.84 2.04 3.08
N LEU A 111 16.62 2.40 2.05
CA LEU A 111 16.79 1.52 0.89
C LEU A 111 17.50 0.22 1.26
N GLU A 112 18.50 0.30 2.14
CA GLU A 112 19.22 -0.87 2.67
C GLU A 112 18.29 -1.77 3.49
N ASP A 113 17.45 -1.20 4.35
CA ASP A 113 16.44 -1.93 5.13
C ASP A 113 15.45 -2.65 4.21
N LEU A 114 14.88 -1.95 3.23
CA LEU A 114 13.96 -2.54 2.25
C LEU A 114 14.61 -3.68 1.45
N ARG A 115 15.89 -3.55 1.12
CA ARG A 115 16.67 -4.61 0.47
C ARG A 115 16.90 -5.81 1.39
N GLU A 116 17.16 -5.58 2.67
CA GLU A 116 17.37 -6.65 3.66
C GLU A 116 16.09 -7.44 3.91
N TYR A 117 14.93 -6.77 3.99
CA TYR A 117 13.64 -7.42 4.21
C TYR A 117 13.10 -8.14 2.98
N ALA A 118 13.50 -7.75 1.77
CA ALA A 118 12.95 -8.25 0.50
C ALA A 118 12.84 -9.79 0.39
N PRO A 119 13.86 -10.61 0.76
CA PRO A 119 13.75 -12.06 0.70
C PRO A 119 12.81 -12.64 1.77
N GLN A 120 12.84 -12.08 2.98
CA GLN A 120 12.02 -12.55 4.10
C GLN A 120 10.55 -12.24 3.85
N TRP A 121 10.28 -11.04 3.36
CA TRP A 121 8.96 -10.59 2.95
C TRP A 121 8.39 -11.47 1.82
N LYS A 122 9.20 -11.77 0.78
CA LYS A 122 8.76 -12.66 -0.32
C LYS A 122 8.44 -14.07 0.18
N ALA A 123 9.29 -14.61 1.05
CA ALA A 123 9.07 -15.94 1.64
C ALA A 123 7.78 -15.98 2.47
N TRP A 124 7.59 -15.02 3.38
CA TRP A 124 6.37 -14.88 4.16
C TRP A 124 5.14 -14.75 3.25
N LEU A 125 5.21 -13.89 2.23
CA LEU A 125 4.09 -13.67 1.32
C LEU A 125 3.74 -14.93 0.53
N THR A 126 4.75 -15.72 0.15
CA THR A 126 4.58 -17.01 -0.52
C THR A 126 3.86 -18.01 0.38
N ASP A 127 4.27 -18.11 1.65
CA ASP A 127 3.64 -19.00 2.62
C ASP A 127 2.16 -18.64 2.83
N GLN A 128 1.86 -17.35 3.00
CA GLN A 128 0.48 -16.87 3.12
C GLN A 128 -0.35 -17.13 1.87
N ALA A 129 0.25 -16.98 0.68
CA ALA A 129 -0.42 -17.23 -0.58
C ALA A 129 -0.73 -18.72 -0.79
N HIS A 130 0.18 -19.62 -0.39
CA HIS A 130 -0.06 -21.07 -0.41
C HIS A 130 -1.17 -21.45 0.57
N GLU A 131 -1.14 -20.95 1.80
CA GLU A 131 -2.19 -21.21 2.77
C GLU A 131 -3.56 -20.75 2.25
N TYR A 132 -3.62 -19.54 1.68
CA TYR A 132 -4.82 -19.07 1.00
C TYR A 132 -5.28 -20.03 -0.10
N GLN A 133 -4.37 -20.52 -0.93
CA GLN A 133 -4.70 -21.45 -2.00
C GLN A 133 -5.30 -22.76 -1.48
N GLU A 134 -4.83 -23.27 -0.33
CA GLU A 134 -5.32 -24.49 0.30
C GLU A 134 -6.75 -24.29 0.84
N VAL A 135 -7.03 -23.17 1.50
CA VAL A 135 -8.32 -22.95 2.18
C VAL A 135 -9.35 -22.19 1.33
N ARG A 136 -8.98 -21.62 0.17
CA ARG A 136 -9.87 -20.75 -0.63
C ARG A 136 -11.21 -21.37 -1.03
N GLN A 137 -11.28 -22.70 -1.14
CA GLN A 137 -12.54 -23.40 -1.46
C GLN A 137 -13.46 -23.56 -0.25
N GLU A 138 -12.90 -23.39 0.95
CA GLU A 138 -13.58 -23.53 2.24
C GLU A 138 -13.96 -22.16 2.82
N LEU A 139 -13.33 -21.06 2.34
CA LEU A 139 -13.69 -19.69 2.72
C LEU A 139 -15.15 -19.41 2.39
N SER A 140 -15.97 -19.18 3.43
CA SER A 140 -17.36 -18.80 3.21
C SER A 140 -17.43 -17.39 2.62
N ALA A 141 -18.20 -17.21 1.55
CA ALA A 141 -18.39 -15.89 0.92
C ALA A 141 -18.85 -14.81 1.92
N ARG A 142 -19.54 -15.22 2.99
CA ARG A 142 -19.92 -14.34 4.10
C ARG A 142 -18.71 -13.89 4.92
N GLN A 143 -17.87 -14.83 5.39
CA GLN A 143 -16.65 -14.48 6.15
C GLN A 143 -15.73 -13.60 5.31
N THR A 144 -15.56 -13.92 4.02
CA THR A 144 -14.80 -13.06 3.12
C THR A 144 -15.39 -11.65 3.05
N LEU A 145 -16.71 -11.51 2.91
CA LEU A 145 -17.36 -10.20 2.85
C LEU A 145 -17.19 -9.42 4.17
N ILE A 146 -17.40 -10.07 5.32
CA ILE A 146 -17.18 -9.47 6.65
C ILE A 146 -15.74 -8.98 6.77
N GLN A 147 -14.78 -9.83 6.43
CA GLN A 147 -13.38 -9.51 6.58
C GLN A 147 -12.95 -8.40 5.62
N MET A 148 -13.46 -8.40 4.39
CA MET A 148 -13.26 -7.31 3.44
C MET A 148 -13.83 -5.98 3.97
N THR A 149 -15.03 -5.99 4.55
CA THR A 149 -15.62 -4.80 5.19
C THR A 149 -14.75 -4.32 6.34
N ARG A 150 -14.38 -5.21 7.27
CA ARG A 150 -13.54 -4.88 8.43
C ARG A 150 -12.21 -4.25 8.04
N ASN A 151 -11.49 -4.87 7.10
CA ASN A 151 -10.20 -4.37 6.65
C ASN A 151 -10.33 -3.00 5.98
N THR A 152 -11.39 -2.80 5.19
CA THR A 152 -11.64 -1.50 4.54
C THR A 152 -11.84 -0.40 5.59
N LEU A 153 -12.65 -0.67 6.62
CA LEU A 153 -12.91 0.29 7.69
C LEU A 153 -11.68 0.57 8.55
N GLN A 154 -10.89 -0.46 8.87
CA GLN A 154 -9.63 -0.30 9.62
C GLN A 154 -8.58 0.50 8.83
N GLU A 155 -8.53 0.36 7.51
CA GLU A 155 -7.67 1.20 6.66
C GLU A 155 -8.09 2.66 6.71
N VAL A 156 -9.40 2.94 6.62
CA VAL A 156 -9.93 4.31 6.79
C VAL A 156 -9.57 4.86 8.17
N GLU A 157 -9.76 4.09 9.23
CA GLU A 157 -9.45 4.52 10.59
C GLU A 157 -7.98 4.94 10.74
N GLN A 158 -7.06 4.13 10.21
CA GLN A 158 -5.61 4.39 10.23
C GLN A 158 -5.20 5.58 9.36
N GLU A 159 -5.72 5.69 8.14
CA GLU A 159 -5.41 6.80 7.24
C GLU A 159 -5.93 8.14 7.81
N SER A 160 -7.13 8.13 8.40
CA SER A 160 -7.74 9.31 9.02
C SER A 160 -7.03 9.79 10.29
N GLU A 161 -6.52 8.88 11.13
CA GLU A 161 -5.74 9.26 12.33
C GLU A 161 -4.49 10.08 11.96
N TRP A 162 -3.80 9.71 10.88
CA TRP A 162 -2.60 10.40 10.40
C TRP A 162 -2.88 11.81 9.86
N LEU A 163 -4.05 12.02 9.26
CA LEU A 163 -4.44 13.28 8.62
C LEU A 163 -5.28 14.20 9.52
N SER A 164 -5.72 13.70 10.69
CA SER A 164 -6.56 14.40 11.66
C SER A 164 -6.00 15.72 12.20
N SER A 165 -4.71 16.02 11.99
CA SER A 165 -4.10 17.26 12.46
C SER A 165 -4.62 18.54 11.77
N SER A 166 -5.38 18.44 10.68
CA SER A 166 -5.69 19.60 9.83
C SER A 166 -7.12 19.72 9.28
N ALA A 167 -7.99 18.70 9.28
CA ALA A 167 -9.33 18.81 8.66
C ALA A 167 -10.44 18.03 9.38
N SER A 168 -11.60 18.68 9.56
CA SER A 168 -12.81 18.12 10.19
C SER A 168 -13.38 16.89 9.47
N PHE A 169 -13.06 16.74 8.18
CA PHE A 169 -13.50 15.61 7.36
C PHE A 169 -12.85 14.29 7.80
N PHE A 170 -11.56 14.27 8.15
CA PHE A 170 -10.89 13.04 8.58
C PHE A 170 -11.34 12.59 9.97
N GLU A 171 -11.72 13.51 10.85
CA GLU A 171 -12.35 13.18 12.14
C GLU A 171 -13.73 12.53 11.93
N GLU A 172 -14.54 13.07 11.01
CA GLU A 172 -15.85 12.48 10.63
C GLU A 172 -15.67 11.09 10.00
N ALA A 173 -14.72 10.92 9.07
CA ALA A 173 -14.45 9.63 8.44
C ALA A 173 -13.92 8.57 9.43
N HIS A 174 -13.17 8.97 10.45
CA HIS A 174 -12.72 8.08 11.52
C HIS A 174 -13.90 7.62 12.39
N ASP A 175 -14.76 8.55 12.83
CA ASP A 175 -15.95 8.24 13.63
C ASP A 175 -16.91 7.33 12.87
N ASP A 176 -17.17 7.62 11.58
CA ASP A 176 -18.00 6.80 10.70
C ASP A 176 -17.44 5.38 10.54
N ALA A 177 -16.11 5.25 10.38
CA ALA A 177 -15.46 3.95 10.30
C ALA A 177 -15.63 3.12 11.59
N GLN A 178 -15.52 3.76 12.76
CA GLN A 178 -15.73 3.10 14.06
C GLN A 178 -17.19 2.67 14.27
N GLU A 179 -18.15 3.50 13.87
CA GLU A 179 -19.58 3.14 13.92
C GLU A 179 -19.86 1.92 13.04
N MET A 180 -19.37 1.94 11.79
CA MET A 180 -19.55 0.82 10.86
C MET A 180 -18.85 -0.46 11.33
N LEU A 181 -17.70 -0.38 12.01
CA LEU A 181 -17.05 -1.55 12.63
C LEU A 181 -17.91 -2.16 13.73
N THR A 182 -18.53 -1.32 14.57
CA THR A 182 -19.45 -1.76 15.62
C THR A 182 -20.69 -2.43 15.00
N GLU A 183 -21.22 -1.88 13.91
CA GLU A 183 -22.34 -2.49 13.19
C GLU A 183 -21.96 -3.83 12.54
N LEU A 184 -20.75 -3.92 11.97
CA LEU A 184 -20.23 -5.15 11.38
C LEU A 184 -20.17 -6.28 12.41
N ASP A 185 -19.67 -6.00 13.62
CA ASP A 185 -19.62 -6.97 14.71
C ASP A 185 -21.01 -7.43 15.13
N ARG A 186 -22.01 -6.53 15.11
CA ARG A 186 -23.42 -6.88 15.36
C ARG A 186 -23.97 -7.82 14.29
N ILE A 187 -23.71 -7.52 13.01
CA ILE A 187 -24.14 -8.32 11.87
C ILE A 187 -23.46 -9.70 11.90
N GLU A 188 -22.17 -9.72 12.23
CA GLU A 188 -21.39 -10.95 12.35
C GLU A 188 -22.02 -11.93 13.36
N ASN A 189 -22.49 -11.41 14.49
CA ASN A 189 -23.07 -12.21 15.57
C ASN A 189 -24.56 -12.56 15.37
N SER A 190 -25.26 -11.96 14.40
CA SER A 190 -26.72 -12.09 14.26
C SER A 190 -27.18 -13.22 13.32
N SER A 191 -26.40 -13.55 12.29
CA SER A 191 -26.82 -14.49 11.23
C SER A 191 -25.64 -15.10 10.50
N ASN A 192 -25.64 -16.42 10.29
CA ASN A 192 -24.60 -17.13 9.51
C ASN A 192 -24.78 -17.05 7.98
N ARG A 193 -25.67 -16.18 7.47
CA ARG A 193 -25.91 -15.98 6.04
C ARG A 193 -25.47 -14.59 5.60
N ILE A 194 -25.18 -14.42 4.31
CA ILE A 194 -25.05 -13.09 3.70
C ILE A 194 -26.42 -12.41 3.77
N THR A 195 -26.51 -11.31 4.50
CA THR A 195 -27.71 -10.48 4.63
C THR A 195 -27.60 -9.26 3.73
N THR A 196 -28.73 -8.64 3.40
CA THR A 196 -28.73 -7.35 2.68
C THR A 196 -28.01 -6.27 3.49
N GLU A 197 -28.14 -6.30 4.83
CA GLU A 197 -27.43 -5.41 5.76
C GLU A 197 -25.91 -5.53 5.59
N LEU A 198 -25.35 -6.75 5.52
CA LEU A 198 -23.93 -6.95 5.30
C LEU A 198 -23.45 -6.42 3.93
N VAL A 199 -24.28 -6.55 2.90
CA VAL A 199 -23.97 -6.05 1.56
C VAL A 199 -23.99 -4.51 1.54
N HIS A 200 -24.96 -3.89 2.21
CA HIS A 200 -25.02 -2.43 2.34
C HIS A 200 -23.81 -1.91 3.11
N LEU A 201 -23.51 -2.49 4.28
CA LEU A 201 -22.36 -2.08 5.09
C LEU A 201 -21.03 -2.22 4.33
N PHE A 202 -20.87 -3.27 3.51
CA PHE A 202 -19.71 -3.39 2.63
C PHE A 202 -19.65 -2.29 1.57
N SER A 203 -20.80 -1.91 0.98
CA SER A 203 -20.88 -0.81 0.01
C SER A 203 -20.51 0.52 0.67
N ASP A 204 -21.07 0.78 1.84
CA ASP A 204 -20.87 2.03 2.59
C ASP A 204 -19.39 2.16 3.01
N ALA A 205 -18.78 1.06 3.49
CA ALA A 205 -17.34 1.03 3.77
C ALA A 205 -16.48 1.32 2.52
N LYS A 206 -16.91 0.89 1.33
CA LYS A 206 -16.20 1.16 0.07
C LYS A 206 -16.39 2.59 -0.41
N GLU A 207 -17.54 3.20 -0.19
CA GLU A 207 -17.79 4.62 -0.47
C GLU A 207 -16.91 5.48 0.44
N LEU A 208 -16.93 5.23 1.75
CA LEU A 208 -16.10 5.95 2.72
C LEU A 208 -14.60 5.88 2.39
N SER A 209 -14.10 4.69 2.06
CA SER A 209 -12.71 4.51 1.63
C SER A 209 -12.38 5.28 0.34
N GLN A 210 -13.31 5.38 -0.61
CA GLN A 210 -13.09 6.17 -1.83
C GLN A 210 -13.07 7.67 -1.56
N GLU A 211 -13.91 8.15 -0.66
CA GLU A 211 -13.95 9.56 -0.26
C GLU A 211 -12.64 9.97 0.41
N VAL A 212 -12.13 9.18 1.35
CA VAL A 212 -10.83 9.42 1.99
C VAL A 212 -9.69 9.43 0.98
N ASN A 213 -9.64 8.46 0.06
CA ASN A 213 -8.60 8.43 -0.99
C ASN A 213 -8.70 9.61 -1.96
N TYR A 214 -9.91 10.09 -2.27
CA TYR A 214 -10.11 11.26 -3.13
C TYR A 214 -9.62 12.53 -2.45
N ASP A 215 -9.96 12.72 -1.18
CA ASP A 215 -9.55 13.90 -0.43
C ASP A 215 -8.05 13.89 -0.11
N GLU A 216 -7.44 12.73 0.16
CA GLU A 216 -5.97 12.57 0.23
C GLU A 216 -5.32 13.05 -1.08
N ALA A 217 -5.87 12.65 -2.23
CA ALA A 217 -5.34 13.07 -3.53
C ALA A 217 -5.52 14.57 -3.79
N VAL A 218 -6.62 15.17 -3.34
CA VAL A 218 -6.84 16.63 -3.44
C VAL A 218 -5.88 17.38 -2.53
N GLU A 219 -5.70 16.96 -1.29
CA GLU A 219 -4.78 17.60 -0.34
C GLU A 219 -3.33 17.53 -0.82
N ALA A 220 -2.90 16.38 -1.35
CA ALA A 220 -1.59 16.22 -1.96
C ALA A 220 -1.37 17.17 -3.16
N LEU A 221 -2.40 17.39 -3.99
CA LEU A 221 -2.34 18.36 -5.09
C LEU A 221 -2.26 19.80 -4.60
N VAL A 222 -3.00 20.14 -3.55
CA VAL A 222 -2.97 21.48 -2.93
C VAL A 222 -1.60 21.75 -2.32
N GLU A 223 -1.03 20.81 -1.58
CA GLU A 223 0.29 21.00 -0.98
C GLU A 223 1.40 21.05 -2.05
N GLN A 224 1.30 20.24 -3.12
CA GLN A 224 2.22 20.33 -4.25
C GLN A 224 2.18 21.72 -4.91
N GLU A 225 0.99 22.29 -5.11
CA GLU A 225 0.84 23.62 -5.68
C GLU A 225 1.35 24.71 -4.73
N ARG A 226 1.13 24.54 -3.42
CA ARG A 226 1.68 25.44 -2.40
C ARG A 226 3.20 25.41 -2.39
N GLN A 227 3.80 24.22 -2.48
CA GLN A 227 5.24 24.05 -2.56
C GLN A 227 5.81 24.71 -3.82
N ARG A 228 5.17 24.51 -4.99
CA ARG A 228 5.54 25.22 -6.22
C ARG A 228 5.48 26.73 -6.09
N GLN A 229 4.47 27.26 -5.38
CA GLN A 229 4.38 28.70 -5.14
C GLN A 229 5.51 29.18 -4.22
N VAL A 230 5.83 28.43 -3.17
CA VAL A 230 6.98 28.72 -2.29
C VAL A 230 8.29 28.70 -3.08
N ASP A 231 8.51 27.67 -3.89
CA ASP A 231 9.71 27.53 -4.71
C ASP A 231 9.81 28.67 -5.73
N ALA A 232 8.70 29.03 -6.40
CA ALA A 232 8.65 30.18 -7.30
C ALA A 232 8.97 31.50 -6.57
N TYR A 233 8.45 31.70 -5.36
CA TYR A 233 8.79 32.87 -4.53
C TYR A 233 10.26 32.89 -4.08
N LEU A 234 10.88 31.72 -3.88
CA LEU A 234 12.30 31.59 -3.55
C LEU A 234 13.22 31.74 -4.77
N GLU A 235 12.72 31.44 -5.96
CA GLU A 235 13.42 31.64 -7.24
C GLU A 235 13.30 33.08 -7.79
N GLU A 236 12.36 33.89 -7.29
CA GLU A 236 12.25 35.29 -7.70
C GLU A 236 13.39 36.15 -7.10
N PRO A 237 14.29 36.73 -7.93
CA PRO A 237 15.54 37.37 -7.51
C PRO A 237 15.34 38.80 -6.99
N TRP A 238 14.44 39.03 -6.04
CA TRP A 238 14.24 40.36 -5.43
C TRP A 238 15.34 40.76 -4.43
N LEU A 239 16.54 40.18 -4.52
CA LEU A 239 17.73 40.52 -3.72
C LEU A 239 18.93 41.01 -4.54
N TYR A 240 18.73 41.39 -5.81
CA TYR A 240 19.75 42.05 -6.63
C TYR A 240 19.30 43.41 -7.20
N GLU A 241 18.44 44.15 -6.49
CA GLU A 241 18.07 45.51 -6.89
C GLU A 241 18.60 46.64 -5.98
N ASP A 242 19.63 46.39 -5.17
CA ASP A 242 20.38 47.48 -4.50
C ASP A 242 21.90 47.17 -4.38
N MET A 243 22.57 46.90 -5.52
CA MET A 243 24.03 47.09 -5.66
C MET A 243 24.40 47.72 -7.00
#